data_AF-A0AA86RHM0-F1
#
_entry.id   AF-A0AA86RHM0-F1
#
_cell.length_a   1.000
_cell.length_b   1.000
_cell.length_c   1.000
_cell.angle_alpha   90.00
_cell.angle_beta   90.00
_cell.angle_gamma   90.00
#
_symmetry.space_group_name_H-M   'P 1'
#
loop_
_entity.id
_entity.type
_entity.pdbx_description
1 polymer ?
#
loop_
_entity_poly.entity_id
_entity_poly.type
_entity_poly.pdbx_seq_one_letter_code
_entity_poly.pdbx_strand_id
1 'polypeptide(L)'
;MTEQNQNALNEEYEIIDGKLEIGHPFGGYPEVTNMRFLEQFDIQTLKIHISSDMSVQLRSSLLQELSIFNIREYGQDKGRQKQRLNMQVDDLELENLEVLKLENNKLEDYQLYNLAKFKKLHSLDVSKNQVDLTHIHSVTSLTKLYMQRCELKDIDLISSLVNLEELDLSGNIDIDLSPLYKLKLTQKSNQIIYEQL
;
A
#
# COMPACT_ATOMS: atom_id res chain seq x y z
N MET A 1 -21.09 -6.57 -25.19
CA MET A 1 -20.91 -7.12 -23.83
C MET A 1 -22.30 -7.33 -23.27
N THR A 2 -22.68 -8.55 -22.94
CA THR A 2 -24.04 -8.92 -22.54
C THR A 2 -24.27 -8.58 -21.07
N GLU A 3 -25.46 -8.07 -20.75
CA GLU A 3 -25.97 -7.74 -19.40
C GLU A 3 -25.77 -8.87 -18.36
N GLN A 4 -25.50 -10.10 -18.80
CA GLN A 4 -25.22 -11.25 -17.94
C GLN A 4 -23.92 -11.15 -17.14
N ASN A 5 -22.90 -10.41 -17.60
CA ASN A 5 -21.66 -10.22 -16.81
C ASN A 5 -21.75 -9.12 -15.75
N GLN A 6 -22.77 -8.24 -15.81
CA GLN A 6 -23.07 -7.32 -14.71
C GLN A 6 -23.68 -8.07 -13.50
N ASN A 7 -24.39 -9.17 -13.74
CA ASN A 7 -25.14 -9.86 -12.68
C ASN A 7 -24.31 -10.72 -11.72
N ALA A 8 -23.04 -11.03 -12.02
CA ALA A 8 -22.21 -11.82 -11.10
C ALA A 8 -21.60 -11.01 -9.95
N LEU A 9 -21.49 -9.67 -10.08
CA LEU A 9 -21.10 -8.77 -8.97
C LEU A 9 -22.31 -8.14 -8.26
N ASN A 10 -23.49 -8.12 -8.89
CA ASN A 10 -24.68 -7.40 -8.41
C ASN A 10 -25.29 -7.89 -7.08
N GLU A 11 -24.81 -8.98 -6.47
CA GLU A 11 -25.29 -9.40 -5.14
C GLU A 11 -24.32 -9.08 -3.99
N GLU A 12 -23.04 -8.75 -4.26
CA GLU A 12 -22.06 -8.52 -3.18
C GLU A 12 -21.24 -7.22 -3.28
N TYR A 13 -21.01 -6.63 -4.47
CA TYR A 13 -20.16 -5.44 -4.60
C TYR A 13 -20.69 -4.42 -5.61
N GLU A 14 -20.60 -3.13 -5.25
CA GLU A 14 -21.01 -2.01 -6.09
C GLU A 14 -19.79 -1.27 -6.64
N ILE A 15 -19.78 -1.02 -7.96
CA ILE A 15 -18.78 -0.17 -8.62
C ILE A 15 -19.40 1.19 -8.88
N ILE A 16 -18.84 2.23 -8.27
CA ILE A 16 -19.34 3.61 -8.39
C ILE A 16 -18.21 4.48 -8.94
N ASP A 17 -18.42 5.11 -10.10
CA ASP A 17 -17.46 6.00 -10.76
C ASP A 17 -16.05 5.37 -10.92
N GLY A 18 -15.99 4.10 -11.32
CA GLY A 18 -14.73 3.37 -11.50
C GLY A 18 -14.03 2.97 -10.19
N LYS A 19 -14.71 3.10 -9.05
CA LYS A 19 -14.22 2.72 -7.72
C LYS A 19 -14.91 1.47 -7.25
N LEU A 20 -14.13 0.54 -6.72
CA LEU A 20 -14.60 -0.68 -6.09
C LEU A 20 -14.05 -0.76 -4.66
N GLU A 21 -14.93 -1.03 -3.70
CA GLU A 21 -14.55 -1.38 -2.33
C GLU A 21 -15.00 -2.82 -2.04
N ILE A 22 -14.05 -3.66 -1.61
CA ILE A 22 -14.28 -5.07 -1.29
C ILE A 22 -14.08 -5.27 0.21
N GLY A 23 -15.08 -5.88 0.84
CA GLY A 23 -15.11 -6.10 2.29
C GLY A 23 -15.54 -4.83 3.05
N HIS A 24 -15.89 -4.99 4.33
CA HIS A 24 -16.31 -3.88 5.18
C HIS A 24 -15.67 -4.00 6.58
N PRO A 25 -15.28 -2.89 7.23
CA PRO A 25 -14.64 -2.91 8.56
C PRO A 25 -15.43 -3.62 9.68
N PHE A 26 -16.73 -3.81 9.49
CA PHE A 26 -17.67 -4.33 10.49
C PHE A 26 -18.50 -5.53 9.98
N GLY A 27 -18.20 -6.08 8.81
CA GLY A 27 -18.95 -7.16 8.15
C GLY A 27 -18.21 -8.49 8.09
N GLY A 28 -18.83 -9.52 7.52
CA GLY A 28 -18.13 -10.76 7.14
C GLY A 28 -17.09 -10.45 6.07
N TYR A 29 -15.87 -10.97 6.24
CA TYR A 29 -14.75 -10.68 5.35
C TYR A 29 -14.75 -11.66 4.19
N PRO A 30 -14.79 -11.18 2.93
CA PRO A 30 -14.70 -12.08 1.79
C PRO A 30 -13.31 -12.70 1.72
N GLU A 31 -13.23 -13.99 1.34
CA GLU A 31 -11.96 -14.61 1.02
C GLU A 31 -11.42 -14.05 -0.31
N VAL A 32 -10.65 -12.97 -0.24
CA VAL A 32 -10.12 -12.30 -1.43
C VAL A 32 -8.76 -12.87 -1.81
N THR A 33 -8.76 -14.07 -2.40
CA THR A 33 -7.50 -14.76 -2.76
C THR A 33 -7.05 -14.55 -4.21
N ASN A 34 -7.99 -14.30 -5.13
CA ASN A 34 -7.69 -14.11 -6.55
C ASN A 34 -8.71 -13.19 -7.22
N MET A 35 -8.27 -12.01 -7.65
CA MET A 35 -9.14 -10.98 -8.25
C MET A 35 -8.88 -10.77 -9.74
N ARG A 36 -8.68 -11.85 -10.50
CA ARG A 36 -8.59 -11.77 -11.97
C ARG A 36 -9.84 -11.21 -12.65
N PHE A 37 -11.00 -11.25 -11.99
CA PHE A 37 -12.24 -10.70 -12.55
C PHE A 37 -12.17 -9.20 -12.79
N LEU A 38 -11.28 -8.47 -12.10
CA LEU A 38 -11.12 -7.01 -12.24
C LEU A 38 -10.78 -6.59 -13.67
N GLU A 39 -10.12 -7.45 -14.46
CA GLU A 39 -9.85 -7.17 -15.88
C GLU A 39 -11.11 -6.99 -16.73
N GLN A 40 -12.26 -7.46 -16.25
CA GLN A 40 -13.53 -7.36 -16.96
C GLN A 40 -14.26 -6.04 -16.67
N PHE A 41 -13.75 -5.24 -15.73
CA PHE A 41 -14.40 -4.02 -15.25
C PHE A 41 -13.47 -2.82 -15.42
N ASP A 42 -14.07 -1.66 -15.72
CA ASP A 42 -13.34 -0.38 -15.77
C ASP A 42 -13.17 0.17 -14.36
N ILE A 43 -12.26 -0.44 -13.60
CA ILE A 43 -11.93 -0.07 -12.22
C ILE A 43 -10.58 0.64 -12.21
N GLN A 44 -10.60 1.89 -11.76
CA GLN A 44 -9.42 2.75 -11.62
C GLN A 44 -8.93 2.81 -10.17
N THR A 45 -9.84 2.63 -9.21
CA THR A 45 -9.52 2.62 -7.78
C THR A 45 -10.08 1.38 -7.11
N LEU A 46 -9.23 0.67 -6.37
CA LEU A 46 -9.61 -0.52 -5.62
C LEU A 46 -9.21 -0.36 -4.16
N LYS A 47 -10.18 -0.53 -3.28
CA LYS A 47 -9.98 -0.58 -1.84
C LYS A 47 -10.38 -1.96 -1.34
N ILE A 48 -9.49 -2.62 -0.60
CA ILE A 48 -9.71 -3.98 -0.14
C ILE A 48 -9.51 -4.03 1.37
N HIS A 49 -10.50 -4.61 2.03
CA HIS A 49 -10.54 -4.91 3.43
C HIS A 49 -10.41 -6.41 3.61
N ILE A 50 -9.28 -6.87 4.14
CA ILE A 50 -8.97 -8.31 4.26
C ILE A 50 -8.69 -8.69 5.71
N SER A 51 -9.14 -9.89 6.08
CA SER A 51 -8.63 -10.59 7.27
C SER A 51 -7.25 -11.17 6.98
N SER A 52 -6.41 -11.17 7.99
CA SER A 52 -5.02 -11.62 7.91
C SER A 52 -4.87 -13.12 7.72
N ASP A 53 -3.86 -13.51 6.93
CA ASP A 53 -3.49 -14.86 6.42
C ASP A 53 -3.82 -15.14 4.94
N MET A 54 -4.47 -14.21 4.24
CA MET A 54 -4.78 -14.39 2.82
C MET A 54 -3.71 -13.88 1.85
N SER A 55 -3.50 -14.64 0.78
CA SER A 55 -2.69 -14.24 -0.38
C SER A 55 -3.50 -13.38 -1.33
N VAL A 56 -3.02 -12.18 -1.65
CA VAL A 56 -3.70 -11.28 -2.60
C VAL A 56 -2.99 -11.34 -3.95
N GLN A 57 -3.63 -12.00 -4.92
CA GLN A 57 -3.20 -11.95 -6.32
C GLN A 57 -4.11 -11.01 -7.12
N LEU A 58 -3.49 -10.03 -7.77
CA LEU A 58 -4.18 -8.95 -8.47
C LEU A 58 -3.58 -8.73 -9.86
N ARG A 59 -4.45 -8.60 -10.86
CA ARG A 59 -4.05 -8.23 -12.21
C ARG A 59 -5.01 -7.21 -12.77
N SER A 60 -4.48 -6.09 -13.26
CA SER A 60 -5.27 -5.05 -13.92
C SER A 60 -4.36 -4.14 -14.75
N SER A 61 -4.83 -3.83 -15.95
CA SER A 61 -4.22 -2.82 -16.82
C SER A 61 -4.87 -1.44 -16.67
N LEU A 62 -5.92 -1.28 -15.87
CA LEU A 62 -6.63 0.00 -15.70
C LEU A 62 -6.47 0.60 -14.30
N LEU A 63 -6.13 -0.23 -13.31
CA LEU A 63 -6.04 0.18 -11.92
C LEU A 63 -4.89 1.17 -11.71
N GLN A 64 -5.23 2.35 -11.19
CA GLN A 64 -4.30 3.44 -10.89
C GLN A 64 -4.06 3.57 -9.38
N GLU A 65 -5.06 3.24 -8.56
CA GLU A 65 -4.95 3.29 -7.11
C GLU A 65 -5.37 1.97 -6.47
N LEU A 66 -4.49 1.43 -5.62
CA LEU A 66 -4.76 0.26 -4.79
C LEU A 66 -4.55 0.62 -3.32
N SER A 67 -5.56 0.37 -2.51
CA SER A 67 -5.49 0.44 -1.05
C SER A 67 -5.85 -0.90 -0.44
N ILE A 68 -4.94 -1.47 0.35
CA ILE A 68 -5.19 -2.71 1.09
C ILE A 68 -5.11 -2.41 2.58
N PHE A 69 -6.16 -2.79 3.30
CA PHE A 69 -6.28 -2.61 4.74
C PHE A 69 -6.49 -3.97 5.41
N ASN A 70 -5.53 -4.36 6.23
CA ASN A 70 -5.65 -5.49 7.13
C ASN A 70 -6.54 -5.08 8.30
N ILE A 71 -7.68 -5.75 8.43
CA ILE A 71 -8.61 -5.52 9.51
C ILE A 71 -8.19 -6.36 10.71
N ARG A 72 -8.09 -5.72 11.87
CA ARG A 72 -7.90 -6.42 13.14
C ARG A 72 -9.17 -7.20 13.44
N GLU A 73 -9.08 -8.52 13.56
CA GLU A 73 -10.17 -9.31 14.12
C GLU A 73 -10.59 -8.73 15.49
N TYR A 74 -11.82 -8.23 15.57
CA TYR A 74 -12.46 -7.88 16.84
C TYR A 74 -12.93 -9.19 17.49
N GLY A 75 -12.01 -9.92 18.13
CA GLY A 75 -12.32 -11.23 18.71
C GLY A 75 -11.16 -11.82 19.50
N GLN A 76 -11.47 -12.60 20.53
CA GLN A 76 -10.60 -13.09 21.60
C GLN A 76 -9.53 -14.13 21.17
N ASP A 77 -9.08 -14.18 19.91
CA ASP A 77 -8.08 -15.18 19.50
C ASP A 77 -6.65 -14.69 19.77
N LYS A 78 -6.33 -14.57 21.08
CA LYS A 78 -5.00 -14.24 21.59
C LYS A 78 -3.95 -15.36 21.34
N GLY A 79 -4.33 -16.44 20.66
CA GLY A 79 -3.55 -17.68 20.53
C GLY A 79 -3.03 -18.00 19.13
N ARG A 80 -3.57 -17.40 18.06
CA ARG A 80 -3.00 -17.55 16.71
C ARG A 80 -1.92 -16.49 16.50
N GLN A 81 -0.77 -16.93 16.01
CA GLN A 81 0.39 -16.08 15.72
C GLN A 81 -0.03 -14.83 14.95
N LYS A 82 0.60 -13.68 15.26
CA LYS A 82 0.32 -12.36 14.68
C LYS A 82 0.05 -12.47 13.18
N GLN A 83 -1.23 -12.41 12.90
CA GLN A 83 -1.88 -12.58 11.63
C GLN A 83 -1.42 -11.42 10.70
N ARG A 84 -0.45 -11.67 9.81
CA ARG A 84 0.19 -10.70 8.89
C ARG A 84 -0.46 -10.74 7.50
N LEU A 85 -0.39 -9.66 6.73
CA LEU A 85 -0.78 -9.69 5.32
C LEU A 85 0.18 -10.61 4.57
N ASN A 86 -0.33 -11.67 3.94
CA ASN A 86 0.47 -12.59 3.14
C ASN A 86 0.50 -12.16 1.67
N MET A 87 1.05 -10.98 1.38
CA MET A 87 1.21 -10.47 0.01
C MET A 87 2.68 -10.28 -0.30
N GLN A 88 3.11 -10.62 -1.51
CA GLN A 88 4.34 -10.11 -2.09
C GLN A 88 3.97 -9.12 -3.19
N VAL A 89 4.75 -8.06 -3.33
CA VAL A 89 4.57 -7.13 -4.45
C VAL A 89 4.57 -7.86 -5.80
N ASP A 90 5.30 -8.97 -5.92
CA ASP A 90 5.31 -9.82 -7.11
C ASP A 90 3.94 -10.44 -7.46
N ASP A 91 3.02 -10.59 -6.51
CA ASP A 91 1.64 -11.07 -6.73
C ASP A 91 0.73 -10.04 -7.41
N LEU A 92 1.22 -8.81 -7.60
CA LEU A 92 0.48 -7.67 -8.16
C LEU A 92 0.96 -7.35 -9.59
N GLU A 93 0.17 -7.72 -10.59
CA GLU A 93 0.38 -7.38 -12.00
C GLU A 93 -0.43 -6.13 -12.38
N LEU A 94 0.06 -4.95 -11.96
CA LEU A 94 -0.65 -3.67 -12.07
C LEU A 94 0.15 -2.67 -12.93
N GLU A 95 -0.06 -2.68 -14.24
CA GLU A 95 0.76 -1.95 -15.22
C GLU A 95 0.67 -0.43 -15.07
N ASN A 96 -0.49 0.07 -14.61
CA ASN A 96 -0.82 1.49 -14.53
C ASN A 96 -0.93 2.01 -13.10
N LEU A 97 -0.41 1.27 -12.11
CA LEU A 97 -0.48 1.68 -10.71
C LEU A 97 0.34 2.94 -10.45
N GLU A 98 -0.33 3.96 -9.94
CA GLU A 98 0.20 5.29 -9.63
C GLU A 98 0.27 5.52 -8.11
N VAL A 99 -0.69 4.94 -7.38
CA VAL A 99 -0.83 5.09 -5.93
C VAL A 99 -1.00 3.71 -5.27
N LEU A 100 -0.12 3.40 -4.31
CA LEU A 100 -0.19 2.18 -3.51
C LEU A 100 -0.24 2.53 -2.02
N LYS A 101 -1.31 2.10 -1.35
CA LYS A 101 -1.52 2.30 0.09
C LYS A 101 -1.62 0.96 0.79
N LEU A 102 -0.66 0.73 1.69
CA LEU A 102 -0.49 -0.51 2.44
C LEU A 102 -0.35 -0.24 3.94
N GLU A 103 -0.91 0.86 4.44
CA GLU A 103 -0.84 1.23 5.85
C GLU A 103 -1.35 0.11 6.78
N ASN A 104 -0.64 -0.13 7.89
CA ASN A 104 -1.08 -0.98 9.00
C ASN A 104 -1.42 -2.42 8.58
N ASN A 105 -0.58 -3.01 7.72
CA ASN A 105 -0.71 -4.38 7.22
C ASN A 105 0.21 -5.41 7.89
N LYS A 106 1.06 -4.97 8.83
CA LYS A 106 2.15 -5.78 9.42
C LYS A 106 3.09 -6.36 8.35
N LEU A 107 3.39 -5.56 7.33
CA LEU A 107 4.37 -5.94 6.31
C LEU A 107 5.76 -6.02 6.91
N GLU A 108 6.52 -6.98 6.41
CA GLU A 108 7.96 -7.11 6.57
C GLU A 108 8.66 -6.73 5.27
N ASP A 109 9.92 -6.33 5.38
CA ASP A 109 10.63 -5.68 4.28
C ASP A 109 10.71 -6.52 2.99
N TYR A 110 10.94 -7.82 3.12
CA TYR A 110 11.02 -8.74 1.99
C TYR A 110 9.77 -8.76 1.11
N GLN A 111 8.60 -8.37 1.65
CA GLN A 111 7.34 -8.33 0.91
C GLN A 111 7.28 -7.21 -0.12
N LEU A 112 8.15 -6.20 0.04
CA LEU A 112 8.28 -5.06 -0.86
C LEU A 112 9.35 -5.28 -1.95
N TYR A 113 9.94 -6.47 -2.02
CA TYR A 113 10.87 -6.82 -3.08
C TYR A 113 10.24 -6.52 -4.46
N ASN A 114 11.02 -5.91 -5.35
CA ASN A 114 10.63 -5.58 -6.72
C ASN A 114 9.56 -4.48 -6.90
N LEU A 115 9.34 -3.59 -5.92
CA LEU A 115 8.47 -2.40 -6.07
C LEU A 115 8.77 -1.56 -7.33
N ALA A 116 10.04 -1.50 -7.76
CA ALA A 116 10.45 -0.76 -8.96
C ALA A 116 9.86 -1.30 -10.27
N LYS A 117 9.13 -2.43 -10.25
CA LYS A 117 8.36 -2.90 -11.42
C LYS A 117 7.20 -1.97 -11.77
N PHE A 118 6.62 -1.27 -10.79
CA PHE A 118 5.53 -0.32 -11.01
C PHE A 118 6.08 1.00 -11.56
N LYS A 119 6.21 1.10 -12.88
CA LYS A 119 6.89 2.23 -13.55
C LYS A 119 6.19 3.57 -13.40
N LYS A 120 4.90 3.57 -13.02
CA LYS A 120 4.10 4.77 -12.82
C LYS A 120 3.87 5.13 -11.35
N LEU A 121 4.36 4.30 -10.42
CA LEU A 121 4.13 4.50 -9.00
C LEU A 121 4.84 5.79 -8.55
N HIS A 122 4.05 6.78 -8.15
CA HIS A 122 4.56 8.06 -7.68
C HIS A 122 4.16 8.35 -6.22
N SER A 123 3.19 7.61 -5.66
CA SER A 123 2.78 7.74 -4.26
C SER A 123 2.75 6.37 -3.57
N LEU A 124 3.50 6.24 -2.49
CA LEU A 124 3.55 5.04 -1.66
C LEU A 124 3.28 5.38 -0.20
N ASP A 125 2.35 4.64 0.42
CA ASP A 125 2.14 4.66 1.87
C ASP A 125 2.31 3.25 2.44
N VAL A 126 3.32 3.08 3.28
CA VAL A 126 3.61 1.83 3.99
C VAL A 126 3.64 2.03 5.50
N SER A 127 2.98 3.09 5.98
CA SER A 127 3.03 3.51 7.37
C SER A 127 2.47 2.42 8.31
N LYS A 128 2.96 2.37 9.54
CA LYS A 128 2.59 1.36 10.56
C LYS A 128 2.87 -0.09 10.13
N ASN A 129 3.94 -0.31 9.37
CA ASN A 129 4.50 -1.63 9.06
C ASN A 129 5.92 -1.76 9.61
N GLN A 130 6.55 -2.94 9.55
CA GLN A 130 7.95 -3.12 9.94
C GLN A 130 8.83 -3.20 8.68
N VAL A 131 9.00 -2.04 8.05
CA VAL A 131 9.68 -1.90 6.75
C VAL A 131 10.66 -0.71 6.75
N ASP A 132 11.70 -0.81 5.94
CA ASP A 132 12.75 0.18 5.71
C ASP A 132 12.90 0.53 4.21
N LEU A 133 13.97 1.25 3.85
CA LEU A 133 14.18 1.75 2.49
C LEU A 133 14.86 0.74 1.55
N THR A 134 15.28 -0.43 2.02
CA THR A 134 16.07 -1.42 1.27
C THR A 134 15.41 -1.80 -0.05
N HIS A 135 14.08 -1.90 -0.11
CA HIS A 135 13.37 -2.17 -1.37
C HIS A 135 12.70 -0.95 -2.00
N ILE A 136 12.48 0.11 -1.23
CA ILE A 136 11.80 1.34 -1.70
C ILE A 136 12.75 2.27 -2.46
N HIS A 137 14.04 2.32 -2.09
CA HIS A 137 15.03 3.27 -2.63
C HIS A 137 15.20 3.20 -4.17
N SER A 138 14.84 2.07 -4.78
CA SER A 138 14.91 1.85 -6.23
C SER A 138 13.73 2.44 -7.01
N VAL A 139 12.64 2.83 -6.33
CA VAL A 139 11.43 3.41 -6.92
C VAL A 139 11.62 4.92 -7.13
N THR A 140 12.56 5.28 -8.00
CA THR A 140 12.95 6.68 -8.25
C THR A 140 11.83 7.56 -8.83
N SER A 141 10.72 6.97 -9.26
CA SER A 141 9.50 7.68 -9.69
C SER A 141 8.67 8.26 -8.54
N LEU A 142 8.94 7.87 -7.28
CA LEU A 142 8.21 8.38 -6.13
C LEU A 142 8.38 9.89 -5.97
N THR A 143 7.25 10.58 -5.90
CA THR A 143 7.14 11.98 -5.49
C THR A 143 6.59 12.10 -4.08
N LYS A 144 5.87 11.08 -3.59
CA LYS A 144 5.31 11.01 -2.24
C LYS A 144 5.63 9.68 -1.56
N LEU A 145 6.13 9.77 -0.33
CA LEU A 145 6.43 8.60 0.49
C LEU A 145 5.99 8.84 1.94
N TYR A 146 5.16 7.93 2.44
CA TYR A 146 4.70 7.92 3.83
C TYR A 146 5.17 6.64 4.50
N MET A 147 5.95 6.81 5.58
CA MET A 147 6.52 5.72 6.37
C MET A 147 6.40 6.02 7.87
N GLN A 148 5.23 6.53 8.30
CA GLN A 148 5.05 6.86 9.71
C GLN A 148 5.08 5.59 10.57
N ARG A 149 5.75 5.64 11.71
CA ARG A 149 5.80 4.52 12.68
C ARG A 149 6.22 3.19 12.03
N CYS A 150 7.28 3.22 11.21
CA CYS A 150 7.83 2.06 10.52
C CYS A 150 8.98 1.38 11.28
N GLU A 151 9.32 1.87 12.48
CA GLU A 151 10.47 1.41 13.27
C GLU A 151 11.82 1.57 12.51
N LEU A 152 11.93 2.63 11.70
CA LEU A 152 13.13 2.93 10.92
C LEU A 152 14.34 3.14 11.84
N LYS A 153 15.51 2.67 11.38
CA LYS A 153 16.80 2.85 12.06
C LYS A 153 17.80 3.65 11.24
N ASP A 154 17.69 3.58 9.91
CA ASP A 154 18.56 4.24 8.96
C ASP A 154 17.70 4.70 7.77
N ILE A 155 18.02 5.87 7.25
CA ILE A 155 17.37 6.47 6.08
C ILE A 155 18.38 6.92 5.02
N ASP A 156 19.64 6.49 5.06
CA ASP A 156 20.69 6.89 4.10
C ASP A 156 20.29 6.69 2.63
N LEU A 157 19.53 5.62 2.37
CA LEU A 157 19.00 5.28 1.06
C LEU A 157 17.95 6.27 0.54
N ILE A 158 17.38 7.14 1.38
CA ILE A 158 16.36 8.13 0.95
C ILE A 158 16.91 9.06 -0.14
N SER A 159 18.23 9.27 -0.15
CA SER A 159 18.91 10.14 -1.11
C SER A 159 18.85 9.65 -2.57
N SER A 160 18.47 8.40 -2.82
CA SER A 160 18.22 7.89 -4.19
C SER A 160 16.85 8.30 -4.74
N LEU A 161 15.90 8.69 -3.87
CA LEU A 161 14.57 9.13 -4.26
C LEU A 161 14.60 10.60 -4.71
N VAL A 162 15.32 10.85 -5.81
CA VAL A 162 15.65 12.19 -6.30
C VAL A 162 14.45 13.07 -6.69
N ASN A 163 13.30 12.44 -6.94
CA ASN A 163 12.05 13.11 -7.30
C ASN A 163 11.11 13.31 -6.11
N LEU A 164 11.54 12.97 -4.88
CA LEU A 164 10.68 13.03 -3.72
C LEU A 164 10.40 14.49 -3.32
N GLU A 165 9.12 14.83 -3.26
CA GLU A 165 8.60 16.16 -2.93
C GLU A 165 7.86 16.15 -1.58
N GLU A 166 7.19 15.02 -1.29
CA GLU A 166 6.42 14.81 -0.07
C GLU A 166 6.97 13.60 0.72
N LEU A 167 7.38 13.84 1.97
CA LEU A 167 7.90 12.79 2.86
C LEU A 167 7.33 12.95 4.27
N ASP A 168 6.89 11.84 4.85
CA ASP A 168 6.51 11.77 6.26
C ASP A 168 7.13 10.55 6.94
N LEU A 169 8.00 10.83 7.92
CA LEU A 169 8.70 9.85 8.75
C LEU A 169 8.26 9.93 10.22
N SER A 170 7.13 10.57 10.51
CA SER A 170 6.67 10.81 11.88
C SER A 170 6.52 9.52 12.69
N GLY A 171 6.84 9.60 13.99
CA GLY A 171 6.80 8.43 14.88
C GLY A 171 7.85 7.35 14.60
N ASN A 172 8.89 7.63 13.80
CA ASN A 172 10.14 6.88 13.82
C ASN A 172 11.10 7.59 14.78
N ILE A 173 11.42 6.93 15.90
CA ILE A 173 12.26 7.50 16.97
C ILE A 173 13.74 7.25 16.69
N ASP A 174 14.61 8.15 17.18
CA ASP A 174 16.07 8.00 17.16
C ASP A 174 16.71 7.83 15.76
N ILE A 175 16.05 8.30 14.70
CA ILE A 175 16.61 8.29 13.34
C ILE A 175 17.49 9.52 13.06
N ASP A 176 18.62 9.31 12.38
CA ASP A 176 19.43 10.41 11.86
C ASP A 176 18.75 11.05 10.64
N LEU A 177 18.40 12.33 10.76
CA LEU A 177 17.73 13.08 9.70
C LEU A 177 18.71 13.75 8.73
N SER A 178 20.02 13.65 8.96
CA SER A 178 21.06 14.23 8.08
C SER A 178 20.93 13.84 6.60
N PRO A 179 20.51 12.62 6.23
CA PRO A 179 20.31 12.25 4.82
C PRO A 179 19.27 13.11 4.09
N LEU A 180 18.32 13.72 4.80
CA LEU A 180 17.27 14.55 4.22
C LEU A 180 17.78 15.85 3.60
N TYR A 181 18.93 16.36 4.04
CA TYR A 181 19.53 17.58 3.47
C TYR A 181 19.90 17.44 1.98
N LYS A 182 19.96 16.21 1.46
CA LYS A 182 20.21 15.93 0.04
C LYS A 182 18.96 16.04 -0.83
N LEU A 183 17.77 16.13 -0.22
CA LEU A 183 16.49 16.16 -0.91
C LEU A 183 15.96 17.59 -1.07
N LYS A 184 15.15 17.80 -2.12
CA LYS A 184 14.42 19.06 -2.36
C LYS A 184 12.97 18.92 -1.94
N LEU A 185 12.74 18.65 -0.66
CA LEU A 185 11.40 18.46 -0.10
C LEU A 185 10.60 19.77 -0.10
N THR A 186 9.28 19.66 -0.22
CA THR A 186 8.37 20.81 -0.10
C THR A 186 8.31 21.32 1.35
N GLN A 187 7.93 22.60 1.52
CA GLN A 187 7.84 23.21 2.86
C GLN A 187 6.87 22.48 3.80
N LYS A 188 5.79 21.91 3.25
CA LYS A 188 4.80 21.14 4.01
C LYS A 188 5.42 19.86 4.61
N SER A 189 6.33 19.21 3.89
CA SER A 189 7.03 18.01 4.38
C SER A 189 8.08 18.34 5.43
N ASN A 190 8.75 19.49 5.31
CA ASN A 190 9.69 19.93 6.34
C ASN A 190 8.97 20.12 7.69
N GLN A 191 7.76 20.68 7.70
CA GLN A 191 7.01 20.89 8.94
C GLN A 191 6.70 19.57 9.69
N ILE A 192 6.32 18.52 8.96
CA ILE A 192 5.95 17.22 9.56
C ILE A 192 7.19 16.49 10.13
N ILE A 193 8.35 16.67 9.51
CA ILE A 193 9.61 16.04 9.93
C ILE A 193 10.18 16.70 11.20
N TYR A 194 10.03 18.02 11.36
CA TYR A 194 10.65 18.77 12.47
C TYR A 194 9.74 18.99 13.69
N GLU A 195 8.43 18.82 13.60
CA GLU A 195 7.50 19.03 14.73
C GLU A 195 7.47 17.87 15.75
N GLN A 196 8.27 16.83 15.58
CA GLN A 196 8.23 15.63 16.43
C GLN A 196 9.61 15.15 16.94
N LEU A 197 10.61 16.04 16.92
CA LEU A 197 11.83 15.96 17.75
C LEU A 197 11.58 16.61 19.12
#